data_AF-A0A534UCA3-F1
#
_entry.id   AF-A0A534UCA3-F1
#
_cell.length_a   1.000
_cell.length_b   1.000
_cell.length_c   1.000
_cell.angle_alpha   90.00
_cell.angle_beta   90.00
_cell.angle_gamma   90.00
#
_symmetry.space_group_name_H-M   'P 1'
#
loop_
_entity.id
_entity.type
_entity.pdbx_description
1 polymer ?
#
loop_
_entity_poly.entity_id
_entity_poly.type
_entity_poly.pdbx_seq_one_letter_code
_entity_poly.pdbx_strand_id
1 'polypeptide(L)' 'MKTHLKRKNYYLDEKKIRRVRTILGAKTETEAIDAALNLVVFRKEILKSLEKVAGKGGVEKVF' A
#
# COMPACT_ATOMS: atom_id res chain seq x y z
N MET A 1 9.11 -18.90 -2.75
CA MET A 1 7.75 -18.54 -2.32
C MET A 1 6.82 -18.63 -3.52
N LYS A 2 5.79 -19.50 -3.50
CA LYS A 2 4.78 -19.50 -4.58
C LYS A 2 3.93 -18.24 -4.42
N THR A 3 4.25 -17.20 -5.17
CA THR A 3 3.37 -16.04 -5.32
C THR A 3 2.11 -16.50 -6.05
N HIS A 4 0.93 -16.34 -5.44
CA HIS A 4 -0.37 -16.62 -6.06
C HIS A 4 -0.71 -15.57 -7.13
N LEU A 5 0.16 -15.42 -8.13
CA LEU A 5 0.00 -14.49 -9.23
C LEU A 5 -1.10 -15.00 -10.15
N LYS A 6 -2.18 -14.23 -10.24
CA LYS A 6 -3.27 -14.46 -11.20
C LYS A 6 -3.40 -13.22 -12.07
N ARG A 7 -3.37 -13.40 -13.40
CA ARG A 7 -3.63 -12.31 -14.33
C ARG A 7 -5.04 -11.76 -14.11
N LYS A 8 -5.13 -10.44 -14.04
CA LYS A 8 -6.39 -9.70 -13.96
C LYS A 8 -6.39 -8.67 -15.09
N ASN A 9 -7.56 -8.45 -15.69
CA ASN A 9 -7.76 -7.42 -16.70
C ASN A 9 -8.75 -6.40 -16.13
N TYR A 10 -8.33 -5.15 -16.01
CA TYR A 10 -9.12 -4.05 -15.46
C TYR A 10 -9.01 -2.84 -16.38
N TYR A 11 -10.08 -2.06 -16.48
CA TYR A 11 -10.00 -0.72 -17.05
C TYR A 11 -9.54 0.24 -15.95
N LEU A 12 -8.34 0.79 -16.12
CA LEU A 12 -7.71 1.71 -15.18
C LEU A 12 -7.33 2.99 -15.92
N ASP A 13 -7.35 4.11 -15.20
CA ASP A 13 -6.84 5.38 -15.71
C ASP A 13 -5.31 5.33 -15.82
N GLU A 14 -4.81 5.33 -17.04
CA GLU A 14 -3.37 5.30 -17.36
C GLU A 14 -2.60 6.43 -16.68
N LYS A 15 -3.17 7.64 -16.60
CA LYS A 15 -2.50 8.79 -15.97
C LYS A 15 -2.30 8.54 -14.48
N LYS A 16 -3.28 7.91 -13.82
CA LYS A 16 -3.18 7.53 -12.41
C LYS A 16 -2.07 6.50 -12.21
N ILE A 17 -1.99 5.47 -13.06
CA ILE A 17 -0.96 4.43 -12.96
C ILE A 17 0.44 5.00 -13.20
N ARG A 18 0.62 5.85 -14.21
CA ARG A 18 1.92 6.53 -14.46
C ARG A 18 2.35 7.38 -13.27
N ARG A 19 1.41 8.11 -12.64
CA ARG A 19 1.70 8.92 -11.44
C ARG A 19 2.12 8.04 -10.26
N VAL A 20 1.39 6.95 -10.00
CA VAL A 20 1.75 6.00 -8.94
C VAL A 20 3.12 5.38 -9.20
N ARG A 21 3.40 4.96 -10.43
CA ARG A 21 4.70 4.41 -10.83
C ARG A 21 5.85 5.39 -10.57
N THR A 22 5.64 6.68 -10.87
CA THR A 22 6.63 7.74 -10.61
C THR A 22 6.85 7.94 -9.12
N ILE A 23 5.78 8.05 -8.33
CA ILE A 23 5.86 8.24 -6.87
C ILE A 23 6.58 7.07 -6.19
N LEU A 24 6.32 5.85 -6.65
CA LEU A 24 6.87 4.63 -6.05
C LEU A 24 8.22 4.21 -6.67
N GLY A 25 8.71 4.92 -7.70
CA GLY A 25 9.94 4.56 -8.41
C GLY A 25 9.88 3.18 -9.10
N ALA A 26 8.67 2.69 -9.41
CA ALA A 26 8.47 1.35 -9.93
C ALA A 26 8.86 1.24 -11.41
N LYS A 27 9.43 0.10 -11.81
CA LYS A 27 9.86 -0.15 -13.19
C LYS A 27 8.69 -0.51 -14.09
N THR A 28 7.65 -1.13 -13.56
CA THR A 28 6.46 -1.56 -14.33
C THR A 28 5.16 -1.12 -13.68
N GLU A 29 4.06 -1.13 -14.45
CA GLU A 29 2.72 -0.87 -13.90
C GLU A 29 2.29 -1.93 -12.90
N THR A 30 2.61 -3.21 -13.15
CA THR A 30 2.34 -4.31 -12.22
C THR A 30 3.02 -4.08 -10.87
N GLU A 31 4.30 -3.71 -10.89
CA GLU A 31 5.07 -3.40 -9.68
C GLU A 31 4.48 -2.19 -8.94
N ALA A 32 4.08 -1.15 -9.67
CA ALA A 32 3.45 0.03 -9.10
C ALA A 32 2.12 -0.32 -8.40
N ILE A 33 1.30 -1.16 -9.04
CA ILE A 33 0.01 -1.61 -8.48
C ILE A 33 0.23 -2.50 -7.26
N ASP A 34 1.16 -3.46 -7.33
CA ASP A 34 1.48 -4.36 -6.21
C ASP A 34 1.98 -3.58 -5.00
N ALA A 35 2.94 -2.67 -5.19
CA ALA A 35 3.47 -1.82 -4.14
C ALA A 35 2.38 -0.90 -3.53
N ALA A 36 1.50 -0.34 -4.35
CA ALA A 36 0.38 0.47 -3.87
C ALA A 36 -0.59 -0.35 -3.00
N LEU A 37 -0.90 -1.59 -3.39
CA LEU A 37 -1.75 -2.49 -2.60
C LEU A 37 -1.09 -2.82 -1.26
N ASN A 38 0.21 -3.13 -1.27
CA ASN A 38 0.98 -3.39 -0.06
C ASN A 38 0.98 -2.19 0.91
N LEU A 39 1.13 -0.97 0.39
CA LEU A 39 1.06 0.25 1.21
C LEU A 39 -0.30 0.44 1.89
N VAL A 40 -1.40 0.13 1.21
CA VAL A 40 -2.75 0.21 1.79
C VAL A 40 -2.94 -0.80 2.92
N VAL A 41 -2.50 -2.05 2.71
CA VAL A 41 -2.56 -3.11 3.73
C VAL A 41 -1.69 -2.72 4.93
N PHE A 42 -0.44 -2.34 4.68
CA PHE A 42 0.51 -1.93 5.70
C PHE A 42 -0.02 -0.76 6.54
N ARG A 43 -0.57 0.27 5.90
CA ARG A 43 -1.18 1.41 6.61
C ARG A 43 -2.29 0.94 7.56
N LYS A 44 -3.14 0.00 7.12
CA LYS A 44 -4.23 -0.52 7.97
C LYS A 44 -3.68 -1.32 9.15
N GLU A 45 -2.65 -2.13 8.93
CA GLU A 45 -2.01 -2.93 9.97
C GLU A 45 -1.29 -2.06 11.01
N ILE A 46 -0.58 -1.01 10.58
CA ILE A 46 0.03 -0.03 11.49
C ILE A 46 -1.04 0.65 12.33
N LEU A 47 -2.10 1.19 11.72
CA LEU A 47 -3.14 1.89 12.46
C LEU A 47 -3.81 0.98 13.49
N LYS A 48 -4.12 -0.26 13.10
CA LYS A 48 -4.66 -1.27 14.03
C LYS A 48 -3.69 -1.60 15.16
N SER A 49 -2.39 -1.64 14.87
CA SER A 49 -1.37 -1.86 15.88
C SER A 49 -1.30 -0.68 16.85
N LEU A 50 -1.27 0.55 16.32
CA LEU A 50 -1.31 1.78 17.12
C LEU A 50 -2.55 1.85 18.01
N GLU A 51 -3.74 1.53 17.50
CA GLU A 51 -4.98 1.45 18.30
C GLU A 51 -4.87 0.47 19.48
N LYS A 52 -4.15 -0.66 19.32
CA LYS A 52 -3.95 -1.64 20.39
C LYS A 52 -2.98 -1.18 21.47
N VAL A 53 -2.03 -0.30 21.13
CA VAL A 53 -1.03 0.24 22.08
C VAL A 53 -1.43 1.62 22.62
N ALA A 54 -2.28 2.36 21.91
CA ALA A 54 -2.90 3.60 22.37
C ALA A 54 -3.77 3.29 23.60
N GLY A 55 -3.22 3.56 24.78
CA GLY A 55 -3.82 3.20 26.08
C GLY A 55 -2.89 2.38 26.98
N LYS A 56 -1.75 1.88 26.48
CA LYS A 56 -0.76 1.11 27.26
C LYS A 56 0.56 1.85 27.54
N GLY A 57 0.77 3.03 26.94
CA GLY A 57 1.91 3.89 27.29
C GLY A 57 2.26 4.90 26.20
N GLY A 58 1.94 6.18 26.43
CA GLY A 58 2.70 7.33 25.93
C GLY A 58 2.92 7.53 24.43
N VAL A 59 2.01 7.12 23.54
CA VAL A 59 2.04 7.62 22.16
C VAL A 59 1.15 8.85 22.08
N GLU A 60 1.75 10.03 22.24
CA GLU A 60 1.09 11.29 21.93
C GLU A 60 0.64 11.27 20.47
N LYS A 61 -0.62 11.68 20.23
CA LYS A 61 -1.16 11.85 18.89
C LYS A 61 -0.33 12.91 18.17
N VAL A 62 0.56 12.47 17.28
CA VAL A 62 1.17 13.35 16.28
C VAL A 62 0.24 13.34 15.07
N PHE A 63 -0.94 13.97 15.20
CA PHE A 63 -1.81 14.59 14.18
C PHE A 63 -3.07 15.11 14.87
#